data_AF-A0A397B1D3-F1
#
_entry.id   AF-A0A397B1D3-F1
#
_cell.length_a   1.000
_cell.length_b   1.000
_cell.length_c   1.000
_cell.angle_alpha   90.00
_cell.angle_beta   90.00
_cell.angle_gamma   90.00
#
_symmetry.space_group_name_H-M   'P 1'
#
loop_
_entity.id
_entity.type
_entity.pdbx_description
1 polymer ?
#
loop_
_entity_poly.entity_id
_entity_poly.type
_entity_poly.pdbx_seq_one_letter_code
_entity_poly.pdbx_strand_id
1 'polypeptide(L)'
;MTEGGRPKTDPSLKKAREKAKMQRYRKRQADLYTQLNVEAFHLESQVMHHANAVAQRRVLRLSAVSSLLPWKEVLAAIRDDMDELTTANDALRARSQAVDRLAKAMQRWVHNAQYFPSPSSLSSSLHASGTLCRTPWRHVTLDAAPATRTLGFDWITKNLCHNHELVFQQCHFPPITSPD
;
A
#
# COMPACT_ATOMS: atom_id res chain seq x y z
N MET A 1 50.93 -105.75 37.48
CA MET A 1 49.65 -105.01 37.28
C MET A 1 49.77 -103.71 38.04
N THR A 2 49.85 -102.59 37.32
CA THR A 2 50.20 -101.26 37.80
C THR A 2 48.96 -100.45 38.16
N GLU A 3 48.70 -100.26 39.45
CA GLU A 3 47.71 -99.28 39.92
C GLU A 3 48.41 -97.94 40.18
N GLY A 4 48.31 -97.03 39.21
CA GLY A 4 48.74 -95.65 39.35
C GLY A 4 47.83 -94.90 40.32
N GLY A 5 48.29 -94.75 41.56
CA GLY A 5 47.63 -93.96 42.59
C GLY A 5 47.51 -92.48 42.18
N ARG A 6 46.27 -92.04 41.94
CA ARG A 6 45.94 -90.63 41.67
C ARG A 6 46.36 -89.76 42.88
N PRO A 7 47.11 -88.67 42.70
CA PRO A 7 47.58 -87.86 43.84
C PRO A 7 46.40 -87.18 44.54
N LYS A 8 46.29 -87.35 45.86
CA LYS A 8 45.29 -86.70 46.71
C LYS A 8 45.60 -85.20 46.75
N THR A 9 44.74 -84.41 46.12
CA THR A 9 44.86 -82.94 46.06
C THR A 9 44.68 -82.31 47.44
N ASP A 10 45.64 -81.49 47.86
CA ASP A 10 45.66 -80.77 49.15
C ASP A 10 44.43 -79.82 49.30
N PRO A 11 43.65 -79.92 50.39
CA PRO A 11 42.48 -79.07 50.66
C PRO A 11 42.80 -77.57 50.77
N SER A 12 44.02 -77.18 51.15
CA SER A 12 44.45 -75.77 51.24
C SER A 12 44.52 -75.13 49.86
N LEU A 13 45.10 -75.84 48.88
CA LEU A 13 45.21 -75.39 47.49
C LEU A 13 43.84 -75.28 46.81
N LYS A 14 42.88 -76.13 47.17
CA LYS A 14 41.48 -76.02 46.69
C LYS A 14 40.82 -74.74 47.17
N LYS A 15 40.90 -74.43 48.47
CA LYS A 15 40.35 -73.19 49.05
C LYS A 15 40.98 -71.93 48.44
N ALA A 16 42.30 -71.93 48.22
CA ALA A 16 43.01 -70.83 47.58
C ALA A 16 42.52 -70.61 46.13
N ARG A 17 42.32 -71.68 45.36
CA ARG A 17 41.77 -71.63 43.99
C ARG A 17 40.33 -71.09 43.95
N GLU A 18 39.47 -71.53 44.86
CA GLU A 18 38.09 -71.05 44.97
C GLU A 18 38.04 -69.57 45.33
N LYS A 19 38.88 -69.12 46.28
CA LYS A 19 39.00 -67.70 46.64
C LYS A 19 39.46 -66.85 45.45
N ALA A 20 40.46 -67.30 44.70
CA ALA A 20 40.92 -66.63 43.49
C ALA A 20 39.84 -66.60 42.40
N LYS A 21 39.04 -67.67 42.24
CA LYS A 21 37.88 -67.72 41.32
C LYS A 21 36.83 -66.68 41.72
N MET A 22 36.49 -66.59 43.00
CA MET A 22 35.53 -65.61 43.52
C MET A 22 36.01 -64.17 43.39
N GLN A 23 37.30 -63.90 43.62
CA GLN A 23 37.89 -62.57 43.39
C GLN A 23 37.81 -62.17 41.91
N ARG A 24 38.12 -63.09 40.98
CA ARG A 24 37.99 -62.83 39.54
C ARG A 24 36.55 -62.56 39.13
N TYR A 25 35.58 -63.30 39.69
CA TYR A 25 34.17 -63.07 39.44
C TYR A 25 33.72 -61.67 39.92
N ARG A 26 34.07 -61.31 41.17
CA ARG A 26 33.77 -59.97 41.73
C ARG A 26 34.41 -58.85 40.93
N LYS A 27 35.67 -59.04 40.49
CA LYS A 27 36.37 -58.07 39.65
C LYS A 27 35.68 -57.89 38.30
N ARG A 28 35.32 -58.98 37.59
CA ARG A 28 34.57 -58.89 36.32
C ARG A 28 33.23 -58.20 36.49
N GLN A 29 32.53 -58.46 37.59
CA GLN A 29 31.27 -57.78 37.88
C GLN A 29 31.49 -56.28 38.10
N ALA A 30 32.46 -55.90 38.92
CA ALA A 30 32.79 -54.48 39.13
C ALA A 30 33.21 -53.79 37.82
N ASP A 31 34.05 -54.44 37.01
CA ASP A 31 34.50 -53.92 35.70
C ASP A 31 33.34 -53.77 34.70
N LEU A 32 32.36 -54.68 34.73
CA LEU A 32 31.16 -54.58 33.90
C LEU A 32 30.26 -53.42 34.36
N TYR A 33 30.05 -53.27 35.66
CA TYR A 33 29.26 -52.16 36.21
C TYR A 33 29.90 -50.81 35.91
N THR A 34 31.23 -50.70 35.98
CA THR A 34 31.92 -49.45 35.64
C THR A 34 31.81 -49.15 34.14
N GLN A 35 31.96 -50.15 33.27
CA GLN A 35 31.75 -49.98 31.83
C GLN A 35 30.34 -49.53 31.50
N LEU A 36 29.33 -50.17 32.10
CA LEU A 36 27.93 -49.82 31.88
C LEU A 36 27.60 -48.41 32.34
N ASN A 37 28.16 -47.97 33.47
CA ASN A 37 27.98 -46.60 33.97
C ASN A 37 28.64 -45.56 33.06
N VAL A 38 29.82 -45.84 32.51
CA VAL A 38 30.48 -44.96 31.54
C VAL A 38 29.67 -44.87 30.26
N GLU A 39 29.14 -45.99 29.76
CA GLU A 39 28.28 -46.01 28.57
C GLU A 39 26.97 -45.25 28.81
N ALA A 40 26.31 -45.46 29.96
CA ALA A 40 25.11 -44.73 30.35
C ALA A 40 25.37 -43.21 30.40
N PHE A 41 26.45 -42.79 31.05
CA PHE A 41 26.84 -41.38 31.10
C PHE A 41 27.08 -40.78 29.70
N HIS A 42 27.76 -41.53 28.83
CA HIS A 42 28.04 -41.09 27.47
C HIS A 42 26.75 -40.94 26.65
N LEU A 43 25.83 -41.91 26.75
CA LEU A 43 24.52 -41.85 26.08
C LEU A 43 23.66 -40.70 26.62
N GLU A 44 23.62 -40.49 27.93
CA GLU A 44 22.92 -39.36 28.55
C GLU A 44 23.47 -38.02 28.05
N SER A 45 24.80 -37.89 27.97
CA SER A 45 25.47 -36.70 27.43
C SER A 45 25.11 -36.46 25.97
N GLN A 46 25.06 -37.50 25.14
CA GLN A 46 24.63 -37.41 23.74
C GLN A 46 23.16 -36.97 23.62
N VAL A 47 22.27 -37.59 24.39
CA VAL A 47 20.84 -37.23 24.41
C VAL A 47 20.69 -35.76 24.82
N MET A 48 21.40 -35.33 25.85
CA MET A 48 21.38 -33.94 26.31
C MET A 48 21.90 -32.97 25.24
N HIS A 49 23.00 -33.32 24.56
CA HIS A 49 23.56 -32.50 23.48
C HIS A 49 22.57 -32.35 22.32
N HIS A 50 21.97 -33.45 21.88
CA HIS A 50 20.98 -33.43 20.80
C HIS A 50 19.71 -32.68 21.21
N ALA A 51 19.21 -32.87 22.43
CA ALA A 51 18.06 -32.15 22.96
C ALA A 51 18.30 -30.64 22.98
N ASN A 52 19.47 -30.20 23.44
CA ASN A 52 19.86 -28.79 23.42
C ASN A 52 19.96 -28.24 22.00
N ALA A 53 20.57 -28.98 21.06
CA ALA A 53 20.66 -28.56 19.66
C ALA A 53 19.28 -28.38 19.02
N VAL A 54 18.32 -29.27 19.32
CA VAL A 54 16.93 -29.16 18.85
C VAL A 54 16.23 -27.95 19.47
N ALA A 55 16.39 -27.73 20.79
CA ALA A 55 15.80 -26.59 21.48
C ALA A 55 16.31 -25.25 20.91
N GLN A 56 17.63 -25.13 20.71
CA GLN A 56 18.25 -23.93 20.13
C GLN A 56 17.75 -23.65 18.71
N ARG A 57 17.64 -24.67 17.85
CA ARG A 57 17.06 -24.52 16.50
C ARG A 57 15.62 -24.03 16.55
N ARG A 58 14.83 -24.49 17.53
CA ARG A 58 13.42 -24.08 17.68
C ARG A 58 13.30 -22.62 18.08
N VAL A 59 14.13 -22.17 19.03
CA VAL A 59 14.19 -20.76 19.46
C VAL A 59 14.59 -19.85 18.30
N LEU A 60 15.62 -20.22 17.54
CA LEU A 60 16.07 -19.45 16.37
C LEU A 60 14.98 -19.34 15.28
N ARG A 61 14.24 -20.44 15.02
CA ARG A 61 13.10 -20.40 14.08
C ARG A 61 11.97 -19.50 14.56
N LEU A 62 11.60 -19.57 15.83
CA LEU A 62 10.54 -18.72 16.37
C LEU A 62 10.94 -17.25 16.35
N SER A 63 12.19 -16.94 16.66
CA SER A 63 12.77 -15.59 16.55
C SER A 63 12.73 -15.08 15.10
N ALA A 64 13.13 -15.91 14.13
CA ALA A 64 13.08 -15.56 12.71
C ALA A 64 11.65 -15.35 12.18
N VAL A 65 10.66 -16.09 12.69
CA VAL A 65 9.25 -15.87 12.36
C VAL A 65 8.72 -14.60 13.02
N SER A 66 9.14 -14.27 14.25
CA SER A 66 8.75 -13.02 14.91
C SER A 66 9.38 -11.78 14.31
N SER A 67 10.55 -11.90 13.66
CA SER A 67 11.18 -10.78 12.96
C SER A 67 10.56 -10.50 11.59
N LEU A 68 9.73 -11.39 11.07
CA LEU A 68 9.00 -11.21 9.82
C LEU A 68 7.61 -10.65 10.13
N LEU A 69 7.22 -9.58 9.42
CA LEU A 69 5.88 -9.04 9.56
C LEU A 69 4.85 -10.12 9.21
N PRO A 70 3.82 -10.35 10.03
CA PRO A 70 2.78 -11.32 9.71
C PRO A 70 2.12 -10.96 8.37
N TRP A 71 2.00 -11.93 7.46
CA TRP A 71 1.34 -11.72 6.17
C TRP A 71 -0.09 -11.18 6.30
N LYS A 72 -0.77 -11.48 7.40
CA LYS A 72 -2.08 -10.90 7.73
C LYS A 72 -2.02 -9.37 7.83
N GLU A 73 -0.99 -8.83 8.46
CA GLU A 73 -0.80 -7.38 8.62
C GLU A 73 -0.40 -6.75 7.28
N VAL A 74 0.47 -7.41 6.51
CA VAL A 74 0.83 -6.97 5.16
C VAL A 74 -0.41 -6.88 4.25
N LEU A 75 -1.26 -7.91 4.26
CA LEU A 75 -2.50 -7.93 3.47
C LEU A 75 -3.51 -6.90 3.96
N ALA A 76 -3.57 -6.64 5.27
CA ALA A 76 -4.42 -5.58 5.83
C ALA A 76 -3.96 -4.21 5.33
N ALA A 77 -2.67 -3.89 5.43
CA ALA A 77 -2.11 -2.64 4.93
C ALA A 77 -2.36 -2.47 3.43
N ILE A 78 -2.13 -3.52 2.62
CA ILE A 78 -2.41 -3.47 1.18
C ILE A 78 -3.90 -3.19 0.92
N ARG A 79 -4.81 -3.79 1.67
CA ARG A 79 -6.24 -3.53 1.49
C ARG A 79 -6.59 -2.08 1.86
N ASP A 80 -6.08 -1.59 2.98
CA ASP A 80 -6.33 -0.22 3.43
C ASP A 80 -5.80 0.79 2.41
N ASP A 81 -4.60 0.56 1.85
CA ASP A 81 -4.03 1.37 0.75
C ASP A 81 -4.90 1.30 -0.51
N MET A 82 -5.41 0.11 -0.87
CA MET A 82 -6.30 -0.05 -2.03
C MET A 82 -7.62 0.70 -1.85
N ASP A 83 -8.19 0.69 -0.64
CA ASP A 83 -9.42 1.42 -0.32
C ASP A 83 -9.17 2.95 -0.39
N GLU A 84 -8.01 3.43 0.06
CA GLU A 84 -7.61 4.83 -0.09
C GLU A 84 -7.45 5.21 -1.57
N LEU A 85 -6.74 4.40 -2.35
CA LEU A 85 -6.49 4.65 -3.77
C LEU A 85 -7.78 4.64 -4.59
N THR A 86 -8.71 3.72 -4.30
CA THR A 86 -10.00 3.66 -4.98
C THR A 86 -10.84 4.90 -4.68
N THR A 87 -10.92 5.30 -3.40
CA THR A 87 -11.63 6.52 -2.97
C THR A 87 -11.04 7.77 -3.62
N ALA A 88 -9.71 7.89 -3.66
CA ALA A 88 -9.02 9.00 -4.29
C ALA A 88 -9.27 9.04 -5.81
N ASN A 89 -9.26 7.88 -6.48
CA ASN A 89 -9.53 7.77 -7.91
C ASN A 89 -10.97 8.19 -8.23
N ASP A 90 -11.95 7.74 -7.45
CA ASP A 90 -13.35 8.11 -7.64
C ASP A 90 -13.57 9.62 -7.44
N ALA A 91 -12.92 10.23 -6.44
CA ALA A 91 -12.95 11.67 -6.25
C ALA A 91 -12.32 12.43 -7.43
N LEU A 92 -11.21 11.95 -7.97
CA LEU A 92 -10.56 12.54 -9.15
C LEU A 92 -11.43 12.41 -10.41
N ARG A 93 -12.04 11.25 -10.62
CA ARG A 93 -13.00 11.02 -11.72
C ARG A 93 -14.19 11.95 -11.60
N ALA A 94 -14.76 12.10 -10.41
CA ALA A 94 -15.88 13.01 -10.18
C ALA A 94 -15.50 14.46 -10.51
N ARG A 95 -14.30 14.91 -10.10
CA ARG A 95 -13.78 16.25 -10.45
C ARG A 95 -13.57 16.42 -11.96
N SER A 96 -12.95 15.44 -12.61
CA SER A 96 -12.75 15.46 -14.07
C SER A 96 -14.08 15.53 -14.81
N GLN A 97 -15.06 14.71 -14.43
CA GLN A 97 -16.40 14.76 -15.01
C GLN A 97 -17.10 16.10 -14.76
N ALA A 98 -16.94 16.70 -13.58
CA ALA A 98 -17.51 18.01 -13.27
C ALA A 98 -16.91 19.11 -14.16
N VAL A 99 -15.58 19.10 -14.35
CA VAL A 99 -14.89 20.03 -15.25
C VAL A 99 -15.31 19.82 -16.70
N ASP A 100 -15.41 18.58 -17.17
CA ASP A 100 -15.87 18.29 -18.54
C ASP A 100 -17.30 18.77 -18.79
N ARG A 101 -18.20 18.57 -17.82
CA ARG A 101 -19.58 19.08 -17.89
C ARG A 101 -19.59 20.60 -17.97
N LEU A 102 -18.77 21.27 -17.15
CA LEU A 102 -18.63 22.72 -17.17
C LEU A 102 -18.07 23.22 -18.51
N ALA A 103 -17.02 22.59 -19.03
CA ALA A 103 -16.41 22.94 -20.31
C ALA A 103 -17.42 22.81 -21.46
N LYS A 104 -18.18 21.71 -21.51
CA LYS A 104 -19.25 21.52 -22.52
C LYS A 104 -20.40 22.51 -22.37
N ALA A 105 -20.75 22.89 -21.14
CA ALA A 105 -21.75 23.94 -20.91
C ALA A 105 -21.25 25.30 -21.40
N MET A 106 -20.00 25.65 -21.08
CA MET A 106 -19.33 26.86 -21.54
C MET A 106 -19.19 26.92 -23.06
N GLN A 107 -18.78 25.83 -23.72
CA GLN A 107 -18.69 25.77 -25.18
C GLN A 107 -20.06 26.02 -25.84
N ARG A 108 -21.12 25.40 -25.33
CA ARG A 108 -22.49 25.65 -25.82
C ARG A 108 -22.92 27.09 -25.58
N TRP A 109 -22.64 27.62 -24.39
CA TRP A 109 -22.97 29.00 -24.05
C TRP A 109 -22.25 30.00 -24.96
N VAL A 110 -20.94 29.85 -25.17
CA VAL A 110 -20.16 30.69 -26.08
C VAL A 110 -20.68 30.58 -27.51
N HIS A 111 -20.99 29.38 -27.98
CA HIS A 111 -21.55 29.20 -29.32
C HIS A 111 -22.87 29.96 -29.48
N ASN A 112 -23.78 29.86 -28.51
CA ASN A 112 -25.04 30.60 -28.52
C ASN A 112 -24.84 32.12 -28.39
N ALA A 113 -23.88 32.55 -27.59
CA ALA A 113 -23.54 33.97 -27.42
C ALA A 113 -22.91 34.58 -28.70
N GLN A 114 -22.25 33.77 -29.53
CA GLN A 114 -21.70 34.17 -30.81
C GLN A 114 -22.74 34.13 -31.95
N TYR A 115 -23.77 33.30 -31.82
CA TYR A 115 -24.80 33.10 -32.84
C TYR A 115 -26.01 34.01 -32.58
N PHE A 116 -25.89 35.29 -32.92
CA PHE A 116 -27.04 36.16 -33.21
C PHE A 116 -26.96 36.61 -34.68
N PRO A 117 -28.10 36.69 -35.39
CA PRO A 117 -28.21 36.17 -36.74
C PRO A 117 -27.51 37.03 -37.78
N SER A 118 -27.13 36.34 -38.85
CA SER A 118 -26.86 36.89 -40.18
C SER A 118 -27.71 38.15 -40.45
N PRO A 119 -27.14 39.18 -41.12
CA PRO A 119 -27.82 40.44 -41.45
C PRO A 119 -29.13 40.31 -42.25
N SER A 120 -29.57 39.09 -42.57
CA SER A 120 -30.77 38.76 -43.35
C SER A 120 -32.08 38.84 -42.57
N SER A 121 -32.08 38.81 -41.22
CA SER A 121 -33.33 38.72 -40.42
C SER A 121 -33.70 39.97 -39.62
N LEU A 122 -33.04 41.11 -39.84
CA LEU A 122 -33.36 42.40 -39.18
C LEU A 122 -33.76 43.49 -40.19
N SER A 123 -34.55 43.12 -41.21
CA SER A 123 -35.05 44.06 -42.22
C SER A 123 -36.33 44.82 -41.81
N SER A 124 -36.79 44.74 -40.56
CA SER A 124 -38.12 45.28 -40.21
C SER A 124 -38.17 46.21 -39.00
N SER A 125 -37.05 46.80 -38.59
CA SER A 125 -37.09 47.97 -37.70
C SER A 125 -36.18 49.07 -38.24
N LEU A 126 -36.68 49.74 -39.28
CA LEU A 126 -36.30 51.12 -39.57
C LEU A 126 -36.59 51.96 -38.34
N HIS A 127 -35.54 52.49 -37.69
CA HIS A 127 -35.58 53.83 -37.11
C HIS A 127 -34.18 54.43 -37.20
N ALA A 128 -34.03 55.30 -38.19
CA ALA A 128 -33.24 56.53 -38.20
C ALA A 128 -32.13 56.67 -37.13
N SER A 129 -31.00 56.00 -37.33
CA SER A 129 -29.63 56.55 -37.17
C SER A 129 -28.65 55.45 -37.59
N GLY A 130 -27.69 55.79 -38.45
CA GLY A 130 -26.89 54.86 -39.27
C GLY A 130 -25.83 54.02 -38.54
N THR A 131 -26.13 53.47 -37.37
CA THR A 131 -25.22 52.61 -36.62
C THR A 131 -25.97 51.41 -36.07
N LEU A 132 -26.06 50.36 -36.90
CA LEU A 132 -26.38 49.01 -36.42
C LEU A 132 -25.34 48.65 -35.33
N CYS A 133 -25.73 48.72 -34.06
CA CYS A 133 -24.92 48.31 -32.92
C CYS A 133 -24.60 46.81 -33.01
N ARG A 134 -23.53 46.49 -33.75
CA ARG A 134 -22.92 45.17 -33.87
C ARG A 134 -22.06 44.87 -32.64
N THR A 135 -22.63 44.93 -31.45
CA THR A 135 -21.91 44.53 -30.24
C THR A 135 -22.54 43.24 -29.69
N PRO A 136 -21.96 42.07 -30.00
CA PRO A 136 -22.59 40.77 -29.72
C PRO A 136 -22.81 40.52 -28.23
N TRP A 137 -22.07 41.23 -27.35
CA TRP A 137 -22.15 41.08 -25.90
C TRP A 137 -23.43 41.63 -25.26
N ARG A 138 -24.18 42.54 -25.91
CA ARG A 138 -25.41 43.14 -25.35
C ARG A 138 -26.60 42.16 -25.28
N HIS A 139 -26.58 41.11 -26.09
CA HIS A 139 -27.67 40.14 -26.19
C HIS A 139 -27.28 38.76 -25.65
N VAL A 140 -26.23 38.67 -24.82
CA VAL A 140 -25.77 37.40 -24.26
C VAL A 140 -26.57 37.07 -22.99
N THR A 141 -27.33 35.98 -23.05
CA THR A 141 -28.03 35.44 -21.87
C THR A 141 -27.09 34.55 -21.07
N LEU A 142 -27.04 34.74 -19.76
CA LEU A 142 -26.26 33.89 -18.87
C LEU A 142 -26.96 32.54 -18.63
N ASP A 143 -26.16 31.48 -18.53
CA ASP A 143 -26.68 30.14 -18.24
C ASP A 143 -27.27 30.03 -16.81
N ALA A 144 -28.15 29.05 -16.61
CA ALA A 144 -28.80 28.78 -15.34
C ALA A 144 -27.81 28.26 -14.28
N ALA A 145 -26.78 27.53 -14.70
CA ALA A 145 -25.80 26.92 -13.81
C ALA A 145 -24.86 27.96 -13.16
N PRO A 146 -24.69 27.95 -11.83
CA PRO A 146 -23.94 28.99 -11.11
C PRO A 146 -22.47 29.08 -11.52
N ALA A 147 -21.79 27.95 -11.71
CA ALA A 147 -20.39 27.92 -12.15
C ALA A 147 -20.21 28.52 -13.56
N THR A 148 -21.10 28.17 -14.49
CA THR A 148 -21.13 28.73 -15.84
C THR A 148 -21.44 30.22 -15.80
N ARG A 149 -22.36 30.65 -14.93
CA ARG A 149 -22.76 32.04 -14.78
C ARG A 149 -21.63 32.95 -14.30
N THR A 150 -20.82 32.51 -13.32
CA THR A 150 -19.66 33.27 -12.85
C THR A 150 -18.65 33.52 -13.98
N LEU A 151 -18.34 32.48 -14.76
CA LEU A 151 -17.46 32.61 -15.92
C LEU A 151 -18.07 33.51 -17.01
N GLY A 152 -19.38 33.44 -17.21
CA GLY A 152 -20.09 34.32 -18.13
C GLY A 152 -20.02 35.79 -17.71
N PHE A 153 -20.16 36.09 -16.42
CA PHE A 153 -19.99 37.45 -15.90
C PHE A 153 -18.56 37.98 -16.14
N ASP A 154 -17.55 37.17 -15.85
CA ASP A 154 -16.15 37.55 -16.09
C ASP A 154 -15.90 37.83 -17.58
N TRP A 155 -16.42 36.98 -18.47
CA TRP A 155 -16.34 37.18 -19.91
C TRP A 155 -17.04 38.48 -20.37
N ILE A 156 -18.27 38.75 -19.92
CA ILE A 156 -19.00 39.99 -20.28
C ILE A 156 -18.23 41.21 -19.77
N THR A 157 -17.76 41.16 -18.53
CA THR A 157 -17.02 42.26 -17.90
C THR A 157 -15.72 42.56 -18.65
N LYS A 158 -14.96 41.52 -19.02
CA LYS A 158 -13.77 41.66 -19.85
C LYS A 158 -14.10 42.24 -21.21
N ASN A 159 -15.16 41.77 -21.87
CA ASN A 159 -15.57 42.32 -23.17
C ASN A 159 -15.98 43.79 -23.06
N LEU A 160 -16.71 44.18 -22.03
CA LEU A 160 -17.08 45.58 -21.82
C LEU A 160 -15.85 46.45 -21.57
N CYS A 161 -14.90 45.96 -20.74
CA CYS A 161 -13.67 46.67 -20.44
C CYS A 161 -12.78 46.85 -21.69
N HIS A 162 -12.61 45.81 -22.52
CA HIS A 162 -11.78 45.93 -23.73
C HIS A 162 -12.44 46.75 -24.84
N ASN A 163 -13.78 46.74 -24.91
CA ASN A 163 -14.52 47.46 -25.95
C ASN A 163 -15.07 48.81 -25.48
N HIS A 164 -14.71 49.31 -24.29
CA HIS A 164 -15.35 50.49 -23.69
C HIS A 164 -15.29 51.72 -24.59
N GLU A 165 -14.19 51.91 -25.33
CA GLU A 165 -13.97 53.09 -26.18
C GLU A 165 -15.01 53.13 -27.32
N LEU A 166 -15.21 52.00 -27.99
CA LEU A 166 -16.23 51.86 -29.03
C LEU A 166 -17.65 52.05 -28.46
N VAL A 167 -17.88 51.61 -27.22
CA VAL A 167 -19.18 51.76 -26.55
C VAL A 167 -19.44 53.21 -26.17
N PHE A 168 -18.45 53.93 -25.66
CA PHE A 168 -18.56 55.34 -25.32
C PHE A 168 -18.79 56.21 -26.57
N GLN A 169 -18.10 55.91 -27.67
CA GLN A 169 -18.34 56.56 -28.96
C GLN A 169 -19.77 56.31 -29.48
N GLN A 170 -20.28 55.07 -29.37
CA GLN A 170 -21.66 54.73 -29.76
C GLN A 170 -22.73 55.40 -28.89
N CYS A 171 -22.44 55.60 -27.61
CA CYS A 171 -23.34 56.28 -26.68
C CYS A 171 -23.21 57.81 -26.76
N HIS A 172 -22.46 58.35 -27.73
CA HIS A 172 -22.17 59.79 -27.88
C HIS A 172 -21.63 60.42 -26.60
N PHE A 173 -20.79 59.69 -25.86
CA PHE A 173 -20.19 60.20 -24.64
C PHE A 173 -19.20 61.34 -24.99
N PRO A 174 -19.26 62.48 -24.28
CA PRO A 174 -18.40 63.62 -24.61
C PRO A 174 -16.92 63.24 -24.46
N PRO A 175 -16.05 63.69 -25.38
CA PRO A 175 -14.61 63.53 -25.22
C PRO A 175 -14.14 64.19 -23.93
N ILE A 176 -13.10 63.65 -23.29
CA ILE A 176 -12.54 64.19 -22.03
C ILE A 176 -12.05 65.65 -22.19
N THR A 177 -11.85 66.11 -23.43
CA THR A 177 -11.48 67.48 -23.81
C THR A 177 -12.66 68.39 -24.17
N SER A 178 -13.91 67.95 -23.99
CA SER A 178 -15.08 68.81 -24.16
C SER A 178 -15.04 69.95 -23.14
N PRO A 179 -14.96 71.23 -23.55
CA PRO A 179 -15.26 72.33 -22.64
C PRO A 179 -16.75 72.28 -22.28
N ASP A 180 -17.06 72.53 -21.01
CA ASP A 180 -18.43 72.67 -20.49
C ASP A 180 -19.25 73.73 -21.24
#